data_AF-A0A537SH26-F1
#
_entry.id   AF-A0A537SH26-F1
#
_cell.length_a   1.000
_cell.length_b   1.000
_cell.length_c   1.000
_cell.angle_alpha   90.00
_cell.angle_beta   90.00
_cell.angle_gamma   90.00
#
_symmetry.space_group_name_H-M   'P 1'
#
loop_
_entity.id
_entity.type
_entity.pdbx_description
1 polymer ?
#
loop_
_entity_poly.entity_id
_entity_poly.type
_entity_poly.pdbx_seq_one_letter_code
_entity_poly.pdbx_strand_id
1 'polypeptide(L)'
;MSPTHANKGGARYRYYISQAVLQKKPQVPGSVSRVPAAELEALVLSALRNHLQSNVTETRPVPGNERELVEHHLERLTLDPKHIRLQLRQNIDAADARNAPGDASQSPANPIASVAITIPWTSPMPAAVRGIIHVPAHNTPMKPSRREALLSAIAKARNWVDDLAHGRAASLAAIARREGMVERHVRLRLPLAFVSPRIVSALLDGIAPADLTVTALARALPWSWAEQERVGTSITRHDASTPAPRLEEQ
;
A
#
# COMPACT_ATOMS: atom_id res chain seq x y z
N MET A 1 20.94 -0.80 8.53
CA MET A 1 19.97 -1.92 8.48
C MET A 1 20.16 -2.68 7.16
N SER A 2 19.66 -3.90 7.04
CA SER A 2 19.76 -4.68 5.79
C SER A 2 18.41 -4.99 5.18
N PRO A 3 18.28 -4.90 3.84
CA PRO A 3 17.07 -5.29 3.13
C PRO A 3 16.90 -6.81 3.24
N THR A 4 15.72 -7.25 3.66
CA THR A 4 15.36 -8.66 3.80
C THR A 4 13.96 -8.86 3.25
N HIS A 5 13.65 -10.09 2.85
CA HIS A 5 12.30 -10.43 2.44
C HIS A 5 11.85 -11.77 3.00
N ALA A 6 10.54 -11.96 3.06
CA ALA A 6 9.91 -13.24 3.34
C ALA A 6 8.81 -13.49 2.31
N ASN A 7 8.60 -14.75 1.93
CA ASN A 7 7.50 -15.14 1.05
C ASN A 7 6.45 -15.86 1.90
N LYS A 8 5.21 -15.37 1.89
CA LYS A 8 4.09 -16.03 2.59
C LYS A 8 2.83 -15.92 1.77
N GLY A 9 2.19 -17.06 1.50
CA GLY A 9 0.91 -17.11 0.78
C GLY A 9 0.95 -16.49 -0.62
N GLY A 10 2.07 -16.63 -1.33
CA GLY A 10 2.28 -16.09 -2.68
C GLY A 10 2.70 -14.61 -2.73
N ALA A 11 2.80 -13.93 -1.59
CA ALA A 11 3.23 -12.54 -1.51
C ALA A 11 4.67 -12.42 -0.97
N ARG A 12 5.45 -11.49 -1.54
CA ARG A 12 6.81 -11.14 -1.08
C ARG A 12 6.75 -9.92 -0.16
N TYR A 13 7.11 -10.11 1.10
CA TYR A 13 7.17 -9.08 2.13
C TYR A 13 8.58 -8.55 2.19
N ARG A 14 8.80 -7.26 1.92
CA ARG A 14 10.11 -6.60 1.99
C ARG A 14 10.18 -5.78 3.28
N TYR A 15 11.25 -5.97 4.05
CA TYR A 15 11.47 -5.28 5.31
C TYR A 15 12.96 -5.00 5.51
N TYR A 16 13.27 -3.93 6.22
CA TYR A 16 14.61 -3.68 6.73
C TYR A 16 14.73 -4.26 8.13
N ILE A 17 15.83 -4.95 8.40
CA ILE A 17 16.13 -5.52 9.71
C ILE A 17 17.43 -4.93 10.27
N SER A 18 17.50 -4.73 11.57
CA SER A 18 18.71 -4.26 12.22
C SER A 18 19.81 -5.32 12.09
N GLN A 19 21.03 -4.87 11.85
CA GLN A 19 22.21 -5.75 11.74
C GLN A 19 22.48 -6.50 13.04
N ALA A 20 22.22 -5.86 14.18
CA ALA A 20 22.35 -6.50 15.48
C ALA A 20 21.35 -7.66 15.66
N VAL A 21 20.13 -7.56 15.11
CA VAL A 21 19.14 -8.66 15.15
C VAL A 21 19.60 -9.82 14.27
N LEU A 22 20.11 -9.54 13.07
CA LEU A 22 20.66 -10.57 12.18
C LEU A 22 21.85 -11.32 12.80
N GLN A 23 22.70 -10.59 13.52
CA GLN A 23 23.89 -11.14 14.18
C GLN A 23 23.61 -11.73 15.57
N LYS A 24 22.34 -11.83 15.99
CA LYS A 24 21.92 -12.30 17.34
C LYS A 24 22.62 -11.56 18.50
N LYS A 25 23.01 -10.29 18.28
CA LYS A 25 23.62 -9.44 19.31
C LYS A 25 22.53 -8.73 20.13
N PRO A 26 22.79 -8.45 21.42
CA PRO A 26 21.87 -7.66 22.24
C PRO A 26 21.59 -6.31 21.56
N GLN A 27 20.31 -5.96 21.43
CA GLN A 27 19.91 -4.66 20.90
C GLN A 27 20.20 -3.59 21.94
N VAL A 28 20.65 -2.42 21.49
CA VAL A 28 20.62 -1.23 22.35
C VAL A 28 19.15 -0.93 22.66
N PRO A 29 18.78 -0.73 23.94
CA PRO A 29 17.42 -0.37 24.32
C PRO A 29 16.91 0.82 23.49
N GLY A 30 15.72 0.69 22.91
CA GLY A 30 15.15 1.71 22.02
C GLY A 30 15.57 1.63 20.54
N SER A 31 16.38 0.64 20.14
CA SER A 31 16.68 0.43 18.71
C SER A 31 15.54 -0.24 17.95
N VAL A 32 15.28 0.24 16.73
CA VAL A 32 14.25 -0.33 15.85
C VAL A 32 14.74 -1.64 15.22
N SER A 33 14.07 -2.74 15.56
CA SER A 33 14.47 -4.10 15.14
C SER A 33 14.12 -4.43 13.69
N ARG A 34 12.89 -4.09 13.27
CA ARG A 34 12.35 -4.35 11.93
C ARG A 34 11.47 -3.20 11.48
N VAL A 35 11.52 -2.88 10.19
CA VAL A 35 10.69 -1.84 9.58
C VAL A 35 10.18 -2.29 8.21
N PRO A 36 8.88 -2.11 7.89
CA PRO A 36 8.37 -2.33 6.54
C PRO A 36 9.10 -1.47 5.52
N ALA A 37 9.61 -2.07 4.44
CA ALA A 37 10.41 -1.32 3.47
C ALA A 37 9.58 -0.25 2.76
N ALA A 38 8.35 -0.57 2.34
CA ALA A 38 7.51 0.33 1.57
C ALA A 38 7.13 1.62 2.32
N GLU A 39 6.75 1.53 3.60
CA GLU A 39 6.39 2.71 4.41
C GLU A 39 7.60 3.60 4.65
N LEU A 40 8.74 2.98 4.95
CA LEU A 40 9.99 3.69 5.16
C LEU A 40 10.44 4.40 3.88
N GLU A 41 10.49 3.67 2.77
CA GLU A 41 10.89 4.21 1.46
C GLU A 41 9.97 5.37 1.04
N ALA A 42 8.66 5.21 1.16
CA ALA A 42 7.69 6.24 0.81
C ALA A 42 7.87 7.52 1.64
N LEU A 43 8.06 7.38 2.96
CA LEU A 43 8.27 8.55 3.81
C LEU A 43 9.58 9.26 3.48
N VAL A 44 10.67 8.51 3.32
CA VAL A 44 11.98 9.06 2.95
C VAL A 44 11.90 9.81 1.62
N LEU A 45 11.31 9.20 0.60
CA LEU A 45 11.14 9.83 -0.71
C LEU A 45 10.28 11.09 -0.63
N SER A 46 9.18 11.06 0.14
CA SER A 46 8.32 12.24 0.32
C SER A 46 9.06 13.40 0.98
N ALA A 47 9.84 13.11 2.03
CA ALA A 47 10.59 14.14 2.74
C ALA A 47 11.73 14.70 1.89
N LEU A 48 12.42 13.86 1.13
CA LEU A 48 13.46 14.28 0.18
C LEU A 48 12.88 15.19 -0.90
N ARG A 49 11.76 14.79 -1.53
CA ARG A 49 11.09 15.59 -2.57
C ARG A 49 10.66 16.95 -2.03
N ASN A 50 9.99 16.98 -0.88
CA ASN A 50 9.53 18.23 -0.26
C ASN A 50 10.71 19.16 0.07
N HIS A 51 11.82 18.61 0.56
CA HIS A 51 12.98 19.42 0.91
C HIS A 51 13.71 19.99 -0.31
N LEU A 52 13.82 19.22 -1.40
CA LEU A 52 14.39 19.73 -2.64
C LEU A 52 13.50 20.81 -3.26
N GLN A 53 12.18 20.64 -3.19
CA GLN A 53 11.23 21.67 -3.63
C GLN A 53 11.32 22.96 -2.80
N SER A 54 11.63 22.88 -1.50
CA SER A 54 11.77 24.05 -0.65
C SER A 54 13.10 24.80 -0.81
N ASN A 55 14.15 24.16 -1.35
CA ASN A 55 15.50 24.74 -1.50
C ASN A 55 15.88 25.06 -2.96
N VAL A 56 14.90 25.22 -3.86
CA VAL A 56 15.16 25.54 -5.27
C VAL A 56 15.70 26.97 -5.41
N THR A 57 17.02 27.11 -5.27
CA THR A 57 17.82 28.16 -5.93
C THR A 57 18.75 27.56 -6.99
N GLU A 58 18.94 26.23 -7.02
CA GLU A 58 19.82 25.59 -8.01
C GLU A 58 19.05 24.78 -9.04
N THR A 59 19.32 25.13 -10.29
CA THR A 59 18.82 24.62 -11.56
C THR A 59 19.20 23.15 -11.77
N ARG A 60 18.59 22.21 -11.06
CA ARG A 60 18.72 20.78 -11.40
C ARG A 60 17.36 20.07 -11.40
N PRO A 61 16.96 19.44 -12.52
CA PRO A 61 15.69 18.74 -12.59
C PRO A 61 15.73 17.58 -11.59
N VAL A 62 14.70 17.49 -10.74
CA VAL A 62 14.48 16.33 -9.86
C VAL A 62 14.46 15.08 -10.76
N PRO A 63 15.42 14.16 -10.63
CA PRO A 63 15.43 12.96 -11.47
C PRO A 63 14.14 12.17 -11.21
N GLY A 64 13.50 11.70 -12.29
CA GLY A 64 12.29 10.86 -12.21
C GLY A 64 12.53 9.49 -11.56
N ASN A 65 13.81 9.10 -11.39
CA ASN A 65 14.23 7.83 -10.81
C ASN A 65 14.43 7.94 -9.28
N GLU A 66 13.63 7.21 -8.52
CA GLU A 66 13.68 7.18 -7.04
C GLU A 66 15.03 6.75 -6.48
N ARG A 67 15.73 5.86 -7.19
CA ARG A 67 17.05 5.37 -6.82
C ARG A 67 18.11 6.46 -6.89
N GLU A 68 18.13 7.23 -7.98
CA GLU A 68 19.07 8.34 -8.17
C GLU A 68 18.83 9.44 -7.12
N LEU A 69 17.56 9.71 -6.80
CA LEU A 69 17.19 10.68 -5.76
C LEU A 69 17.85 10.34 -4.42
N VAL A 70 17.76 9.08 -4.00
CA VAL A 70 18.35 8.60 -2.74
C VAL A 70 19.87 8.56 -2.82
N GLU A 71 20.45 8.00 -3.88
CA GLU A 71 21.91 7.87 -4.02
C GLU A 71 22.62 9.23 -4.04
N HIS A 72 22.04 10.24 -4.66
CA HIS A 72 22.64 11.57 -4.75
C HIS A 72 22.45 12.42 -3.50
N HIS A 73 21.27 12.38 -2.87
CA HIS A 73 20.91 13.37 -1.84
C HIS A 73 20.94 12.82 -0.42
N LEU A 74 20.84 11.51 -0.21
CA LEU A 74 20.81 10.90 1.12
C LEU A 74 22.21 10.39 1.49
N GLU A 75 22.80 10.96 2.53
CA GLU A 75 24.08 10.49 3.09
C GLU A 75 23.85 9.39 4.12
N ARG A 76 22.92 9.62 5.04
CA ARG A 76 22.64 8.68 6.13
C ARG A 76 21.21 8.80 6.62
N LEU A 77 20.60 7.65 6.90
CA LEU A 77 19.30 7.55 7.52
C LEU A 77 19.44 6.90 8.90
N THR A 78 18.94 7.58 9.92
CA THR A 78 18.91 7.09 11.30
C THR A 78 17.47 6.93 11.75
N LEU A 79 17.15 5.74 12.28
CA LEU A 79 15.82 5.40 12.77
C LEU A 79 15.81 5.39 14.28
N ASP A 80 14.96 6.23 14.85
CA ASP A 80 14.63 6.22 16.26
C ASP A 80 13.15 5.87 16.44
N PRO A 81 12.72 5.41 17.64
CA PRO A 81 11.34 5.00 17.86
C PRO A 81 10.28 6.09 17.59
N LYS A 82 10.68 7.36 17.70
CA LYS A 82 9.80 8.53 17.63
C LYS A 82 10.08 9.47 16.45
N HIS A 83 11.21 9.29 15.76
CA HIS A 83 11.57 10.13 14.63
C HIS A 83 12.52 9.43 13.67
N ILE A 84 12.43 9.82 12.39
CA ILE A 84 13.43 9.49 11.38
C ILE A 84 14.30 10.71 11.14
N ARG A 85 15.62 10.52 11.18
CA ARG A 85 16.59 11.55 10.83
C ARG A 85 17.26 11.22 9.50
N LEU A 86 17.09 12.11 8.52
CA LEU A 86 17.76 12.07 7.23
C LEU A 86 18.91 13.06 7.25
N GLN A 87 20.13 12.60 7.06
CA GLN A 87 21.29 13.45 6.79
C GLN A 87 21.47 13.53 5.28
N LEU A 88 21.46 14.77 4.78
CA LEU A 88 21.55 15.06 3.36
C LEU A 88 22.96 15.49 2.98
N ARG A 89 23.36 15.05 1.79
CA ARG A 89 24.62 15.48 1.18
C ARG A 89 24.45 16.92 0.71
N GLN A 90 25.18 17.85 1.31
CA GLN A 90 25.36 19.16 0.70
C GLN A 90 26.34 19.00 -0.46
N ASN A 91 25.85 19.05 -1.69
CA ASN A 91 26.72 19.27 -2.82
C ASN A 91 26.99 20.77 -2.88
N ILE A 92 27.94 21.25 -2.07
CA ILE A 92 28.51 22.57 -2.30
C ILE A 92 29.33 22.40 -3.56
N ASP A 93 28.81 22.82 -4.71
CA ASP A 93 29.62 22.89 -5.93
C ASP A 93 30.82 23.80 -5.60
N ALA A 94 32.00 23.19 -5.50
CA ALA A 94 33.27 23.87 -5.31
C ALA A 94 33.67 24.62 -6.60
N ALA A 95 32.80 25.49 -7.08
CA ALA A 95 32.99 26.26 -8.31
C ALA A 95 33.50 27.69 -8.08
N ASP A 96 33.56 28.20 -6.83
CA ASP A 96 33.95 29.61 -6.58
C ASP A 96 35.21 29.82 -5.69
N ALA A 97 36.00 28.79 -5.40
CA ALA A 97 37.23 28.94 -4.61
C ALA A 97 38.52 28.97 -5.45
N ARG A 98 38.50 29.55 -6.66
CA ARG A 98 39.69 29.62 -7.54
C ARG A 98 40.21 31.02 -7.87
N ASN A 99 39.92 32.06 -7.08
CA ASN A 99 40.63 33.34 -7.22
C ASN A 99 40.79 34.10 -5.90
N ALA A 100 41.87 33.82 -5.16
CA ALA A 100 42.71 34.83 -4.47
C ALA A 100 43.92 34.14 -3.79
N PRO A 101 45.16 34.58 -4.02
CA PRO A 101 46.35 34.08 -3.34
C PRO A 101 46.61 34.87 -2.05
N GLY A 102 47.06 34.21 -0.98
CA GLY A 102 47.67 34.94 0.14
C GLY A 102 47.50 34.32 1.52
N ASP A 103 48.50 33.51 1.86
CA ASP A 103 49.17 33.47 3.16
C ASP A 103 48.61 32.63 4.33
N ALA A 104 49.60 32.18 5.09
CA ALA A 104 49.61 31.00 5.93
C ALA A 104 48.80 31.08 7.25
N SER A 105 48.58 29.88 7.80
CA SER A 105 48.31 29.59 9.21
C SER A 105 46.87 29.79 9.70
N GLN A 106 46.03 28.78 9.50
CA GLN A 106 45.21 28.16 10.56
C GLN A 106 44.45 26.95 10.00
N SER A 107 44.46 25.86 10.77
CA SER A 107 43.59 24.70 10.52
C SER A 107 42.14 25.14 10.39
N PRO A 108 41.35 24.58 9.46
CA PRO A 108 39.91 24.54 9.63
C PRO A 108 39.47 23.09 9.75
N ALA A 109 39.12 22.69 10.97
CA ALA A 109 38.09 21.69 11.14
C ALA A 109 36.78 22.33 10.64
N ASN A 110 36.55 22.27 9.33
CA ASN A 110 35.32 22.74 8.72
C ASN A 110 34.30 21.59 8.82
N PRO A 111 33.28 21.61 9.70
CA PRO A 111 32.24 20.61 9.63
C PRO A 111 31.40 20.94 8.40
N ILE A 112 31.53 20.12 7.36
CA ILE A 112 30.62 20.15 6.21
C ILE A 112 29.20 20.11 6.78
N ALA A 113 28.42 21.16 6.56
CA ALA A 113 27.16 21.40 7.26
C ALA A 113 26.05 20.47 6.74
N SER A 114 26.11 19.16 7.02
CA SER A 114 25.06 18.21 6.59
C SER A 114 23.67 18.71 7.01
N VAL A 115 22.76 18.93 6.05
CA VAL A 115 21.38 19.32 6.37
C VAL A 115 20.66 18.11 6.93
N ALA A 116 20.11 18.24 8.13
CA ALA A 116 19.38 17.16 8.77
C ALA A 116 17.87 17.44 8.75
N ILE A 117 17.09 16.59 8.09
CA ILE A 117 15.63 16.59 8.18
C ILE A 117 15.22 15.61 9.28
N THR A 118 14.38 16.07 10.20
CA THR A 118 13.74 15.19 11.18
C THR A 118 12.26 15.08 10.87
N ILE A 119 11.79 13.85 10.69
CA ILE A 119 10.41 13.54 10.39
C ILE A 119 9.81 12.82 11.61
N PRO A 120 8.67 13.27 12.15
CA PRO A 120 7.99 12.52 13.19
C PRO A 120 7.57 11.16 12.62
N TRP A 121 7.93 10.09 13.32
CA TRP A 121 7.60 8.71 12.93
C TRP A 121 7.29 7.93 14.19
N THR A 122 6.24 7.10 14.18
CA THR A 122 6.01 6.14 15.28
C THR A 122 6.48 4.77 14.85
N SER A 123 7.52 4.24 15.51
CA SER A 123 8.01 2.90 15.20
C SER A 123 6.87 1.90 15.37
N PRO A 124 6.58 1.05 14.38
CA PRO A 124 5.71 -0.08 14.58
C PRO A 124 6.44 -1.04 15.52
N MET A 125 6.39 -0.76 16.82
CA MET A 125 6.82 -1.69 17.83
C MET A 125 5.94 -2.93 17.62
N PRO A 126 6.52 -4.12 17.46
CA PRO A 126 5.71 -5.32 17.36
C PRO A 126 5.11 -5.56 18.74
N ALA A 127 3.94 -4.99 19.00
CA ALA A 127 2.94 -5.72 19.77
C ALA A 127 2.89 -7.11 19.11
N ALA A 128 2.94 -8.18 19.91
CA ALA A 128 2.86 -9.55 19.42
C ALA A 128 1.49 -9.80 18.78
N VAL A 129 1.25 -9.18 17.63
CA VAL A 129 0.06 -9.31 16.81
C VAL A 129 0.52 -10.07 15.58
N ARG A 130 0.16 -11.35 15.57
CA ARG A 130 0.30 -12.20 14.39
C ARG A 130 -0.48 -11.58 13.25
N GLY A 131 0.23 -10.87 12.37
CA GLY A 131 -0.26 -10.44 11.07
C GLY A 131 -0.90 -9.05 11.05
N ILE A 132 -0.13 -8.06 10.60
CA ILE A 132 -0.59 -6.80 10.00
C ILE A 132 0.55 -6.46 9.00
N ILE A 133 0.52 -6.85 7.72
CA ILE A 133 -0.24 -6.32 6.57
C ILE A 133 -0.23 -4.79 6.52
N HIS A 134 0.81 -4.24 5.88
CA HIS A 134 0.64 -3.08 5.02
C HIS A 134 1.17 -3.48 3.64
N VAL A 135 0.25 -3.66 2.71
CA VAL A 135 0.53 -3.64 1.27
C VAL A 135 -0.18 -2.37 0.79
N PRO A 136 0.47 -1.50 0.00
CA PRO A 136 -0.22 -0.33 -0.55
C PRO A 136 -1.51 -0.79 -1.24
N ALA A 137 -2.65 -0.25 -0.79
CA ALA A 137 -3.99 -0.66 -1.21
C ALA A 137 -4.19 -0.64 -2.74
N HIS A 138 -3.31 0.06 -3.46
CA HIS A 138 -3.47 0.36 -4.88
C HIS A 138 -2.88 -0.67 -5.85
N ASN A 139 -2.22 -1.75 -5.40
CA ASN A 139 -1.54 -2.68 -6.33
C ASN A 139 -1.35 -4.13 -5.84
N THR A 140 -2.15 -4.63 -4.88
CA THR A 140 -2.11 -6.08 -4.61
C THR A 140 -3.01 -6.78 -5.62
N PRO A 141 -2.46 -7.54 -6.59
CA PRO A 141 -3.30 -8.30 -7.50
C PRO A 141 -4.12 -9.32 -6.71
N MET A 142 -5.42 -9.37 -6.96
CA MET A 142 -6.30 -10.37 -6.36
C MET A 142 -5.75 -11.77 -6.65
N LYS A 143 -5.64 -12.60 -5.59
CA LYS A 143 -5.17 -13.99 -5.69
C LYS A 143 -5.98 -14.76 -6.76
N PRO A 144 -5.34 -15.56 -7.64
CA PRO A 144 -6.04 -16.31 -8.68
C PRO A 144 -7.17 -17.19 -8.14
N SER A 145 -6.94 -17.92 -7.05
CA SER A 145 -7.97 -18.75 -6.41
C SER A 145 -9.18 -17.97 -5.90
N ARG A 146 -8.98 -16.72 -5.45
CA ARG A 146 -10.07 -15.84 -5.01
C ARG A 146 -10.87 -15.31 -6.20
N ARG A 147 -10.17 -14.94 -7.28
CA ARG A 147 -10.77 -14.57 -8.56
C ARG A 147 -11.66 -15.68 -9.09
N GLU A 148 -11.14 -16.90 -9.16
CA GLU A 148 -11.87 -18.09 -9.58
C GLU A 148 -13.10 -18.35 -8.71
N ALA A 149 -12.97 -18.21 -7.39
CA ALA A 149 -14.10 -18.39 -6.47
C ALA A 149 -15.22 -17.33 -6.70
N LEU A 150 -14.86 -16.08 -6.98
CA LEU A 150 -15.81 -15.01 -7.31
C LEU A 150 -16.51 -15.27 -8.64
N LEU A 151 -15.75 -15.57 -9.70
CA LEU A 151 -16.29 -15.84 -11.02
C LEU A 151 -17.18 -17.10 -11.02
N SER A 152 -16.74 -18.16 -10.34
CA SER A 152 -17.52 -19.39 -10.17
C SER A 152 -18.83 -19.13 -9.41
N ALA A 153 -18.79 -18.30 -8.36
CA ALA A 153 -20.00 -17.94 -7.61
C ALA A 153 -21.00 -17.14 -8.47
N ILE A 154 -20.52 -16.21 -9.30
CA ILE A 154 -21.36 -15.46 -10.25
C ILE A 154 -21.99 -16.41 -11.27
N ALA A 155 -21.19 -17.29 -11.89
CA ALA A 155 -21.67 -18.26 -12.86
C ALA A 155 -22.74 -19.20 -12.26
N LYS A 156 -22.49 -19.72 -11.05
CA LYS A 156 -23.47 -20.55 -10.33
C LYS A 156 -24.77 -19.79 -10.05
N ALA A 157 -24.67 -18.54 -9.58
CA ALA A 157 -25.86 -17.74 -9.31
C ALA A 157 -26.70 -17.49 -10.57
N ARG A 158 -26.06 -17.24 -11.73
CA ARG A 158 -26.75 -17.12 -13.01
C ARG A 158 -27.46 -18.41 -13.40
N ASN A 159 -26.77 -19.55 -13.33
CA ASN A 159 -27.38 -20.86 -13.60
C ASN A 159 -28.56 -21.15 -12.68
N TRP A 160 -28.48 -20.77 -11.40
CA TRP A 160 -29.59 -20.94 -10.46
C TRP A 160 -30.81 -20.09 -10.80
N VAL A 161 -30.59 -18.82 -11.20
CA VAL A 161 -31.67 -17.94 -11.67
C VAL A 161 -32.30 -18.51 -12.93
N ASP A 162 -31.49 -18.99 -13.88
CA ASP A 162 -31.99 -19.61 -15.10
C ASP A 162 -32.78 -20.88 -14.79
N ASP A 163 -32.31 -21.71 -13.87
CA ASP A 163 -33.00 -22.94 -13.46
C ASP A 163 -34.37 -22.66 -12.85
N LEU A 164 -34.48 -21.58 -12.06
CA LEU A 164 -35.77 -21.14 -11.51
C LEU A 164 -36.67 -20.58 -12.60
N ALA A 165 -36.13 -19.72 -13.48
CA ALA A 165 -36.89 -19.06 -14.55
C ALA A 165 -37.47 -20.06 -15.56
N HIS A 166 -36.74 -21.13 -15.86
CA HIS A 166 -37.15 -22.17 -16.81
C HIS A 166 -37.82 -23.38 -16.12
N GLY A 167 -38.06 -23.33 -14.81
CA GLY A 167 -38.70 -24.42 -14.06
C GLY A 167 -37.86 -25.70 -13.92
N ARG A 168 -36.56 -25.67 -14.25
CA ARG A 168 -35.63 -26.81 -14.03
C ARG A 168 -35.36 -27.05 -12.55
N ALA A 169 -35.52 -26.03 -11.72
CA ALA A 169 -35.54 -26.15 -10.27
C ALA A 169 -36.87 -25.65 -9.71
N ALA A 170 -37.53 -26.48 -8.91
CA ALA A 170 -38.83 -26.14 -8.31
C ALA A 170 -38.76 -25.10 -7.18
N SER A 171 -37.58 -24.89 -6.57
CA SER A 171 -37.39 -23.93 -5.47
C SER A 171 -35.91 -23.71 -5.13
N LEU A 172 -35.63 -22.68 -4.33
CA LEU A 172 -34.31 -22.45 -3.74
C LEU A 172 -33.85 -23.61 -2.84
N ALA A 173 -34.78 -24.28 -2.15
CA ALA A 173 -34.50 -25.48 -1.37
C ALA A 173 -34.06 -26.64 -2.26
N ALA A 174 -34.63 -26.79 -3.46
CA ALA A 174 -34.20 -27.81 -4.42
C ALA A 174 -32.78 -27.55 -4.92
N ILE A 175 -32.44 -26.29 -5.23
CA ILE A 175 -31.08 -25.88 -5.60
C ILE A 175 -30.10 -26.14 -4.44
N ALA A 176 -30.49 -25.79 -3.21
CA ALA A 176 -29.67 -25.98 -2.03
C ALA A 176 -29.32 -27.47 -1.82
N ARG A 177 -30.31 -28.37 -1.91
CA ARG A 177 -30.08 -29.83 -1.85
C ARG A 177 -29.14 -30.31 -2.96
N ARG A 178 -29.32 -29.85 -4.19
CA ARG A 178 -28.48 -30.23 -5.34
C ARG A 178 -27.02 -29.79 -5.18
N GLU A 179 -26.79 -28.60 -4.62
CA GLU A 179 -25.45 -28.04 -4.43
C GLU A 179 -24.79 -28.46 -3.11
N GLY A 180 -25.47 -29.25 -2.26
CA GLY A 180 -24.99 -29.59 -0.92
C GLY A 180 -24.90 -28.38 0.02
N MET A 181 -25.79 -27.40 -0.17
CA MET A 181 -25.83 -26.14 0.58
C MET A 181 -27.10 -26.00 1.40
N VAL A 182 -27.10 -25.07 2.35
CA VAL A 182 -28.30 -24.62 3.05
C VAL A 182 -29.00 -23.51 2.24
N GLU A 183 -30.33 -23.47 2.28
CA GLU A 183 -31.12 -22.52 1.47
C GLU A 183 -30.74 -21.06 1.72
N ARG A 184 -30.45 -20.68 2.98
CA ARG A 184 -29.99 -19.33 3.33
C ARG A 184 -28.74 -18.90 2.54
N HIS A 185 -27.87 -19.84 2.20
CA HIS A 185 -26.62 -19.57 1.49
C HIS A 185 -26.83 -19.43 -0.01
N VAL A 186 -27.78 -20.19 -0.57
CA VAL A 186 -28.25 -20.00 -1.96
C VAL A 186 -28.90 -18.63 -2.09
N ARG A 187 -29.80 -18.27 -1.17
CA ARG A 187 -30.44 -16.94 -1.11
C ARG A 187 -29.42 -15.81 -1.04
N LEU A 188 -28.42 -15.93 -0.16
CA LEU A 188 -27.36 -14.94 -0.03
C LEU A 188 -26.58 -14.72 -1.34
N ARG A 189 -26.36 -15.78 -2.13
CA ARG A 189 -25.55 -15.72 -3.36
C ARG A 189 -26.35 -15.37 -4.60
N LEU A 190 -27.67 -15.53 -4.57
CA LEU A 190 -28.55 -15.27 -5.70
C LEU A 190 -28.38 -13.86 -6.32
N PRO A 191 -28.18 -12.77 -5.54
CA PRO A 191 -27.92 -11.45 -6.09
C PRO A 191 -26.72 -11.39 -7.04
N LEU A 192 -25.73 -12.27 -6.87
CA LEU A 192 -24.54 -12.31 -7.73
C LEU A 192 -24.86 -12.62 -9.19
N ALA A 193 -26.03 -13.18 -9.49
CA ALA A 193 -26.49 -13.39 -10.85
C ALA A 193 -26.57 -12.07 -11.64
N PHE A 194 -26.89 -10.98 -10.93
CA PHE A 194 -27.16 -9.65 -11.48
C PHE A 194 -25.95 -8.70 -11.41
N VAL A 195 -24.74 -9.22 -11.20
CA VAL A 195 -23.51 -8.43 -11.25
C VAL A 195 -23.28 -7.91 -12.67
N SER A 196 -22.95 -6.62 -12.78
CA SER A 196 -22.76 -5.92 -14.05
C SER A 196 -21.58 -6.48 -14.85
N PRO A 197 -21.64 -6.44 -16.19
CA PRO A 197 -20.56 -6.92 -17.05
C PRO A 197 -19.22 -6.25 -16.74
N ARG A 198 -19.20 -4.94 -16.41
CA ARG A 198 -17.96 -4.23 -16.08
C ARG A 198 -17.29 -4.76 -14.81
N ILE A 199 -18.06 -5.11 -13.78
CA ILE A 199 -17.49 -5.72 -12.57
C ILE A 199 -16.91 -7.09 -12.91
N VAL A 200 -17.59 -7.88 -13.75
CA VAL A 200 -17.06 -9.19 -14.20
C VAL A 200 -15.75 -9.01 -14.98
N SER A 201 -15.66 -8.03 -15.88
CA SER A 201 -14.41 -7.68 -16.57
C SER A 201 -13.32 -7.28 -15.59
N ALA A 202 -13.61 -6.39 -14.62
CA ALA A 202 -12.64 -5.98 -13.61
C ALA A 202 -12.14 -7.17 -12.75
N LEU A 203 -12.98 -8.16 -12.49
CA LEU A 203 -12.58 -9.40 -11.82
C LEU A 203 -11.65 -10.24 -12.69
N LEU A 204 -11.96 -10.40 -13.99
CA LEU A 204 -11.13 -11.12 -14.96
C LEU A 204 -9.75 -10.47 -15.09
N ASP A 205 -9.72 -9.15 -15.21
CA ASP A 205 -8.52 -8.32 -15.35
C ASP A 205 -7.71 -8.23 -14.04
N GLY A 206 -8.31 -8.64 -12.90
CA GLY A 206 -7.66 -8.59 -11.60
C GLY A 206 -7.55 -7.19 -11.00
N ILE A 207 -8.36 -6.26 -11.48
CA ILE A 207 -8.43 -4.85 -11.05
C ILE A 207 -9.29 -4.69 -9.77
N ALA A 208 -10.10 -5.69 -9.44
CA ALA A 208 -10.89 -5.70 -8.21
C ALA A 208 -10.02 -5.78 -6.94
N PRO A 209 -10.47 -5.23 -5.79
CA PRO A 209 -9.74 -5.26 -4.53
C PRO A 209 -9.32 -6.64 -4.10
N ALA A 210 -8.10 -6.72 -3.58
CA ALA A 210 -7.53 -7.97 -3.10
C ALA A 210 -8.36 -8.62 -1.99
N ASP A 211 -9.07 -7.84 -1.18
CA ASP A 211 -9.90 -8.26 -0.05
C ASP A 211 -11.38 -8.54 -0.40
N LEU A 212 -11.80 -8.30 -1.65
CA LEU A 212 -13.17 -8.57 -2.09
C LEU A 212 -13.50 -10.06 -1.96
N THR A 213 -14.60 -10.36 -1.24
CA THR A 213 -15.09 -11.74 -1.05
C THR A 213 -16.45 -11.94 -1.70
N VAL A 214 -16.80 -13.20 -1.98
CA VAL A 214 -18.12 -13.59 -2.51
C VAL A 214 -19.25 -13.03 -1.65
N THR A 215 -19.12 -13.15 -0.33
CA THR A 215 -20.13 -12.69 0.62
C THR A 215 -20.19 -11.16 0.71
N ALA A 216 -19.06 -10.47 0.66
CA ALA A 216 -19.04 -9.01 0.65
C ALA A 216 -19.71 -8.46 -0.60
N LEU A 217 -19.35 -9.00 -1.77
CA LEU A 217 -19.97 -8.62 -3.04
C LEU A 217 -21.48 -8.86 -3.03
N ALA A 218 -21.93 -10.02 -2.54
CA ALA A 218 -23.35 -10.37 -2.55
C ALA A 218 -24.20 -9.50 -1.59
N ARG A 219 -23.63 -9.00 -0.49
CA ARG A 219 -24.34 -8.15 0.48
C ARG A 219 -24.41 -6.69 0.06
N ALA A 220 -23.40 -6.22 -0.66
CA ALA A 220 -23.25 -4.81 -1.00
C ALA A 220 -23.77 -4.48 -2.41
N LEU A 221 -24.32 -5.45 -3.16
CA LEU A 221 -24.67 -5.28 -4.56
C LEU A 221 -25.96 -4.44 -4.73
N PRO A 222 -25.88 -3.24 -5.34
CA PRO A 222 -27.07 -2.50 -5.76
C PRO A 222 -27.83 -3.25 -6.86
N TRP A 223 -29.14 -3.02 -6.97
CA TRP A 223 -29.97 -3.71 -7.98
C TRP A 223 -29.81 -3.14 -9.39
N SER A 224 -29.34 -1.90 -9.53
CA SER A 224 -29.11 -1.27 -10.83
C SER A 224 -27.65 -1.41 -11.28
N TRP A 225 -27.44 -1.75 -12.56
CA TRP A 225 -26.07 -1.81 -13.11
C TRP A 225 -25.37 -0.45 -13.10
N ALA A 226 -26.11 0.65 -13.31
CA ALA A 226 -25.54 2.00 -13.24
C ALA A 226 -24.96 2.33 -11.85
N GLU A 227 -25.64 1.95 -10.77
CA GLU A 227 -25.12 2.13 -9.41
C GLU A 227 -24.01 1.12 -9.10
N GLN A 228 -24.14 -0.13 -9.56
CA GLN A 228 -23.07 -1.12 -9.44
C GLN A 228 -21.78 -0.63 -10.09
N GLU A 229 -21.84 0.04 -11.24
CA GLU A 229 -20.65 0.56 -11.92
C GLU A 229 -20.07 1.80 -11.22
N ARG A 230 -20.92 2.67 -10.65
CA ARG A 230 -20.46 3.79 -9.80
C ARG A 230 -19.77 3.29 -8.53
N VAL A 231 -20.39 2.38 -7.79
CA VAL A 231 -19.81 1.77 -6.58
C VAL A 231 -18.63 0.87 -6.95
N GLY A 232 -18.71 0.17 -8.08
CA GLY A 232 -17.62 -0.60 -8.67
C GLY A 232 -16.40 0.27 -8.96
N THR A 233 -16.61 1.55 -9.31
CA THR A 233 -15.52 2.53 -9.45
C THR A 233 -14.89 2.87 -8.10
N SER A 234 -15.64 2.91 -6.99
CA SER A 234 -15.09 3.06 -5.62
C SER A 234 -14.49 1.76 -5.05
N ILE A 235 -14.96 0.62 -5.52
CA ILE A 235 -14.36 -0.70 -5.28
C ILE A 235 -13.04 -0.79 -6.08
N THR A 236 -12.95 -0.23 -7.29
CA THR A 236 -11.72 -0.27 -8.13
C THR A 236 -10.77 0.92 -7.92
N ARG A 237 -11.26 2.03 -7.35
CA ARG A 237 -10.49 3.19 -6.90
C ARG A 237 -10.82 3.45 -5.44
N HIS A 238 -9.94 3.02 -4.55
CA HIS A 238 -10.00 3.48 -3.17
C HIS A 238 -9.51 4.94 -3.16
N ASP A 239 -10.42 5.87 -3.44
CA ASP A 239 -10.14 7.30 -3.32
C ASP A 239 -10.25 7.70 -1.85
N ALA A 240 -9.14 8.19 -1.31
CA ALA A 240 -9.03 8.71 0.03
C ALA A 240 -9.58 10.14 0.08
N SER A 241 -10.90 10.31 0.15
CA SER A 241 -11.53 11.50 0.75
C SER A 241 -13.05 11.47 0.59
N THR A 242 -13.76 11.40 1.71
CA THR A 242 -15.02 12.14 1.86
C THR A 242 -15.19 12.46 3.35
N PRO A 243 -14.94 13.70 3.79
CA PRO A 243 -15.38 14.14 5.11
C PRO A 243 -16.90 14.32 5.09
N ALA A 244 -17.56 13.86 6.15
CA ALA A 244 -18.99 14.05 6.38
C ALA A 244 -19.34 15.55 6.46
N PRO A 245 -20.51 16.00 5.96
CA PRO A 245 -20.97 17.35 6.21
C PRO A 245 -21.35 17.47 7.70
N ARG A 246 -20.60 18.33 8.40
CA ARG A 246 -20.93 18.79 9.75
C ARG A 246 -22.14 19.72 9.62
N LEU A 247 -23.29 19.26 10.08
CA LEU A 247 -24.45 20.13 10.33
C LEU A 247 -24.08 21.03 11.51
N GLU A 248 -23.77 22.30 11.23
CA GLU A 248 -23.87 23.35 12.23
C GLU A 248 -25.33 23.81 12.28
N GLU A 249 -25.97 23.59 13.42
CA GLU A 249 -27.17 24.31 13.85
C GLU A 249 -26.80 25.78 14.07
N GLN A 250 -27.48 26.68 13.37
CA GLN A 250 -28.03 27.92 13.92
C GLN A 250 -29.37 28.23 13.24
#